data_AF-A0A520HWV7-F1
#
_entry.id   AF-A0A520HWV7-F1
#
_cell.length_a   1.000
_cell.length_b   1.000
_cell.length_c   1.000
_cell.angle_alpha   90.00
_cell.angle_beta   90.00
_cell.angle_gamma   90.00
#
_symmetry.space_group_name_H-M   'P 1'
#
loop_
_entity.id
_entity.type
_entity.pdbx_description
1 polymer ?
#
loop_
_entity_poly.entity_id
_entity_poly.type
_entity_poly.pdbx_seq_one_letter_code
_entity_poly.pdbx_strand_id
1 'polypeptide(L)'
;MSDKKIFNSSGIEIKPVYTFANPQTEMPGTFPFTRGIQKDMYRGRLWTMRQYAGFSTAAESNKRYHYLLKQGTMGLSVAFDLPTQIGYDSDHEMSEGEVGKVGVAIDSLKDMEALFDGIELEKITTSMTINATASILLAMYIALAKKQGADLKQISGTIQNDILKEYAARGTYIYPPKPSMRIITDIFEYCSKEVPKWNTISISGYHIREAGSTAVQELAFTLANGKAYLKAALEKGLDINVFAKRLSFFFNCHNNFFEEIAKFRAARRMWANITKGLGATDEKAQMLRFHTQTGGSTLTAQQPLNNVIRVTNQAMAAVLGGTQSLHTNGYDEALSLPTEAAAKIALRTQQVIAFESGVTDTVDP
;
A
#
# COMPACT_ATOMS: atom_id res chain seq x y z
N MET A 1 -20.83 13.69 -38.02
CA MET A 1 -19.88 14.08 -36.96
C MET A 1 -18.59 13.33 -37.27
N SER A 2 -17.47 14.02 -37.47
CA SER A 2 -16.17 13.38 -37.72
C SER A 2 -15.86 12.38 -36.60
N ASP A 3 -15.30 11.22 -36.93
CA ASP A 3 -14.82 10.22 -35.97
C ASP A 3 -13.74 10.80 -35.07
N LYS A 4 -14.15 11.49 -33.99
CA LYS A 4 -13.25 12.06 -33.01
C LYS A 4 -12.64 10.91 -32.22
N LYS A 5 -11.37 10.61 -32.48
CA LYS A 5 -10.59 9.67 -31.67
C LYS A 5 -10.52 10.17 -30.22
N ILE A 6 -10.87 9.30 -29.28
CA ILE A 6 -10.76 9.54 -27.85
C ILE A 6 -9.57 8.74 -27.33
N PHE A 7 -8.72 9.37 -26.53
CA PHE A 7 -7.59 8.73 -25.89
C PHE A 7 -7.71 8.87 -24.38
N ASN A 8 -7.29 7.85 -23.64
CA ASN A 8 -7.15 7.97 -22.20
C ASN A 8 -5.86 8.70 -21.81
N SER A 9 -5.64 8.90 -20.51
CA SER A 9 -4.46 9.60 -19.98
C SER A 9 -3.12 8.94 -20.33
N SER A 10 -3.12 7.64 -20.65
CA SER A 10 -1.93 6.90 -21.08
C SER A 10 -1.74 6.87 -22.60
N GLY A 11 -2.54 7.63 -23.37
CA GLY A 11 -2.45 7.68 -24.83
C GLY A 11 -3.03 6.46 -25.55
N ILE A 12 -3.84 5.64 -24.86
CA ILE A 12 -4.51 4.48 -25.46
C ILE A 12 -5.80 4.95 -26.14
N GLU A 13 -5.96 4.66 -27.43
CA GLU A 13 -7.19 4.95 -28.18
C GLU A 13 -8.35 4.10 -27.66
N ILE A 14 -9.43 4.77 -27.25
CA ILE A 14 -10.67 4.15 -26.78
C ILE A 14 -11.66 4.12 -27.93
N LYS A 15 -12.04 2.91 -28.36
CA LYS A 15 -13.03 2.73 -29.43
C LYS A 15 -14.41 3.15 -28.94
N PRO A 16 -15.28 3.69 -29.81
CA PRO A 16 -16.66 3.99 -29.45
C PRO A 16 -17.44 2.79 -28.91
N VAL A 17 -17.17 1.59 -29.45
CA VAL A 17 -17.77 0.32 -29.03
C VAL A 17 -16.74 -0.81 -29.14
N TYR A 18 -16.70 -1.71 -28.15
CA TYR A 18 -15.97 -2.97 -28.20
C TYR A 18 -16.99 -4.11 -28.35
N THR A 19 -17.02 -4.78 -29.51
CA THR A 19 -18.04 -5.79 -29.84
C THR A 19 -17.60 -7.23 -29.58
N PHE A 20 -16.30 -7.44 -29.33
CA PHE A 20 -15.73 -8.76 -29.04
C PHE A 20 -14.71 -8.62 -27.91
N ALA A 21 -14.83 -9.48 -26.90
CA ALA A 21 -13.80 -9.67 -25.89
C ALA A 21 -12.86 -10.79 -26.31
N ASN A 22 -11.57 -10.67 -26.02
CA ASN A 22 -10.64 -11.80 -26.17
C ASN A 22 -11.03 -12.89 -25.16
N PRO A 23 -11.18 -14.16 -25.57
CA PRO A 23 -11.49 -15.25 -24.65
C PRO A 23 -10.43 -15.33 -23.54
N GLN A 24 -10.84 -15.19 -22.28
CA GLN A 24 -9.96 -15.42 -21.13
C GLN A 24 -10.10 -16.86 -20.65
N THR A 25 -9.05 -17.66 -20.85
CA THR A 25 -8.94 -19.04 -20.36
C THR A 25 -8.24 -19.13 -19.00
N GLU A 26 -7.62 -18.05 -18.54
CA GLU A 26 -6.93 -17.97 -17.26
C GLU A 26 -7.91 -18.09 -16.08
N MET A 27 -7.50 -18.83 -15.03
CA MET A 27 -8.30 -19.02 -13.82
C MET A 27 -7.72 -18.22 -12.63
N PRO A 28 -8.56 -17.70 -11.72
CA PRO A 28 -8.08 -17.03 -10.51
C PRO A 28 -7.29 -18.00 -9.62
N GLY A 29 -6.29 -17.49 -8.91
CA GLY A 29 -5.41 -18.29 -8.05
C GLY A 29 -4.44 -19.21 -8.81
N THR A 30 -4.33 -19.07 -10.12
CA THR A 30 -3.38 -19.82 -10.95
C THR A 30 -2.50 -18.86 -11.75
N PHE A 31 -1.25 -19.24 -12.03
CA PHE A 31 -0.35 -18.45 -12.86
C PHE A 31 -1.03 -18.12 -14.22
N PRO A 32 -1.02 -16.87 -14.72
CA PRO A 32 -0.23 -15.73 -14.24
C PRO A 32 -1.02 -14.76 -13.32
N PHE A 33 -2.05 -15.25 -12.64
CA PHE A 33 -2.83 -14.55 -11.60
C PHE A 33 -3.58 -13.29 -12.06
N THR A 34 -3.78 -13.10 -13.37
CA THR A 34 -4.49 -11.94 -13.93
C THR A 34 -5.84 -11.73 -13.26
N ARG A 35 -6.61 -12.80 -13.07
CA ARG A 35 -7.97 -12.79 -12.50
C ARG A 35 -8.01 -12.77 -10.96
N GLY A 36 -6.85 -12.65 -10.31
CA GLY A 36 -6.73 -12.67 -8.85
C GLY A 36 -5.74 -13.73 -8.37
N ILE A 37 -5.16 -13.47 -7.20
CA ILE A 37 -4.13 -14.31 -6.58
C ILE A 37 -4.69 -15.49 -5.78
N GLN A 38 -5.99 -15.48 -5.48
CA GLN A 38 -6.72 -16.54 -4.78
C GLN A 38 -7.86 -17.01 -5.67
N LYS A 39 -8.28 -18.27 -5.51
CA LYS A 39 -9.33 -18.88 -6.35
C LYS A 39 -10.71 -18.28 -6.08
N ASP A 40 -10.98 -17.98 -4.81
CA ASP A 40 -12.24 -17.50 -4.27
C ASP A 40 -12.25 -15.99 -4.01
N MET A 41 -11.08 -15.35 -3.92
CA MET A 41 -10.92 -13.90 -3.66
C MET A 41 -11.90 -13.43 -2.57
N TYR A 42 -12.77 -12.46 -2.88
CA TYR A 42 -13.67 -11.85 -1.90
C TYR A 42 -14.84 -12.73 -1.48
N ARG A 43 -15.10 -13.83 -2.18
CA ARG A 43 -16.06 -14.85 -1.71
C ARG A 43 -15.53 -15.60 -0.48
N GLY A 44 -14.20 -15.74 -0.39
CA GLY A 44 -13.53 -16.33 0.76
C GLY A 44 -13.23 -15.29 1.83
N ARG A 45 -12.56 -14.20 1.46
CA ARG A 45 -12.21 -13.11 2.38
C ARG A 45 -12.19 -11.77 1.68
N LEU A 46 -12.90 -10.79 2.26
CA LEU A 46 -12.85 -9.39 1.84
C LEU A 46 -11.43 -8.81 1.90
N TRP A 47 -11.19 -7.75 1.14
CA TRP A 47 -9.96 -6.97 1.28
C TRP A 47 -9.85 -6.38 2.70
N THR A 48 -8.63 -6.11 3.14
CA THR A 48 -8.45 -5.41 4.42
C THR A 48 -8.83 -3.93 4.26
N MET A 49 -9.90 -3.52 4.91
CA MET A 49 -10.26 -2.10 5.08
C MET A 49 -9.25 -1.48 6.05
N ARG A 50 -8.31 -0.69 5.50
CA ARG A 50 -7.15 -0.18 6.24
C ARG A 50 -7.07 1.32 6.08
N GLN A 51 -7.58 2.05 7.06
CA GLN A 51 -7.48 3.51 7.08
C GLN A 51 -6.10 3.95 7.57
N TYR A 52 -5.55 4.94 6.88
CA TYR A 52 -4.28 5.59 7.18
C TYR A 52 -4.53 6.62 8.29
N ALA A 53 -3.79 6.51 9.38
CA ALA A 53 -3.99 7.33 10.56
C ALA A 53 -2.69 7.54 11.35
N GLY A 54 -2.57 8.72 11.93
CA GLY A 54 -1.43 9.16 12.71
C GLY A 54 -1.31 10.67 12.53
N PHE A 55 -1.42 11.42 13.62
CA PHE A 55 -1.22 12.86 13.64
C PHE A 55 -0.95 13.30 15.07
N SER A 56 -0.22 14.40 15.24
CA SER A 56 0.16 14.94 16.54
C SER A 56 1.01 13.94 17.34
N THR A 57 0.67 13.71 18.60
CA THR A 57 1.44 12.85 19.51
C THR A 57 1.05 11.37 19.37
N ALA A 58 1.92 10.50 19.88
CA ALA A 58 1.64 9.06 19.98
C ALA A 58 0.34 8.75 20.73
N ALA A 59 0.04 9.48 21.81
CA ALA A 59 -1.18 9.30 22.59
C ALA A 59 -2.46 9.69 21.82
N GLU A 60 -2.44 10.79 21.06
CA GLU A 60 -3.58 11.18 20.23
C GLU A 60 -3.79 10.21 19.06
N SER A 61 -2.69 9.76 18.44
CA SER A 61 -2.73 8.72 17.41
C SER A 61 -3.26 7.39 17.94
N ASN A 62 -2.89 7.00 19.17
CA ASN A 62 -3.41 5.81 19.85
C ASN A 62 -4.93 5.89 20.07
N LYS A 63 -5.44 7.02 20.58
CA LYS A 63 -6.90 7.25 20.73
C LYS A 63 -7.61 7.06 19.39
N ARG A 64 -7.02 7.56 18.31
CA ARG A 64 -7.54 7.41 16.95
C ARG A 64 -7.55 5.95 16.49
N TYR A 65 -6.52 5.17 16.82
CA TYR A 65 -6.48 3.73 16.51
C TYR A 65 -7.60 2.97 17.21
N HIS A 66 -7.81 3.21 18.51
CA HIS A 66 -8.93 2.61 19.25
C HIS A 66 -10.29 3.00 18.65
N TYR A 67 -10.46 4.26 18.24
CA TYR A 67 -11.67 4.69 17.54
C TYR A 67 -11.88 3.91 16.22
N LEU A 68 -10.86 3.84 15.36
CA LEU A 68 -10.96 3.17 14.05
C LEU A 68 -11.23 1.67 14.17
N LEU A 69 -10.58 1.01 15.15
CA LEU A 69 -10.83 -0.39 15.47
C LEU A 69 -12.29 -0.60 15.89
N LYS A 70 -12.83 0.27 16.77
CA LYS A 70 -14.26 0.24 17.16
C LYS A 70 -15.22 0.48 15.99
N GLN A 71 -14.81 1.22 14.95
CA GLN A 71 -15.61 1.44 13.74
C GLN A 71 -15.54 0.29 12.71
N GLY A 72 -14.72 -0.74 12.97
CA GLY A 72 -14.63 -1.94 12.13
C GLY A 72 -13.46 -1.96 11.14
N THR A 73 -12.43 -1.14 11.36
CA THR A 73 -11.16 -1.28 10.60
C THR A 73 -10.49 -2.61 10.96
N MET A 74 -9.95 -3.31 9.95
CA MET A 74 -9.38 -4.66 10.12
C MET A 74 -7.85 -4.67 10.31
N GLY A 75 -7.20 -3.52 10.27
CA GLY A 75 -5.76 -3.37 10.45
C GLY A 75 -5.35 -1.91 10.57
N LEU A 76 -4.26 -1.63 11.28
CA LEU A 76 -3.78 -0.28 11.50
C LEU A 76 -2.82 0.15 10.39
N SER A 77 -2.82 1.43 10.05
CA SER A 77 -1.78 1.99 9.18
C SER A 77 -1.27 3.30 9.74
N VAL A 78 0.01 3.30 10.11
CA VAL A 78 0.69 4.39 10.81
C VAL A 78 1.26 5.39 9.81
N ALA A 79 0.89 6.65 9.98
CA ALA A 79 1.48 7.81 9.32
C ALA A 79 2.47 8.49 10.26
N PHE A 80 3.73 8.65 9.85
CA PHE A 80 4.76 9.33 10.64
C PHE A 80 4.94 10.77 10.18
N ASP A 81 5.39 11.65 11.07
CA ASP A 81 5.71 13.02 10.71
C ASP A 81 6.97 13.11 9.82
N LEU A 82 7.27 14.31 9.32
CA LEU A 82 8.41 14.48 8.43
C LEU A 82 9.75 14.21 9.12
N PRO A 83 10.05 14.73 10.34
CA PRO A 83 11.27 14.43 11.07
C PRO A 83 11.56 12.93 11.23
N THR A 84 10.58 12.15 11.70
CA THR A 84 10.71 10.69 11.86
C THR A 84 11.03 9.99 10.54
N GLN A 85 10.45 10.47 9.43
CA GLN A 85 10.67 9.90 8.10
C GLN A 85 12.09 10.14 7.55
N ILE A 86 12.68 11.28 7.88
CA ILE A 86 14.02 11.69 7.42
C ILE A 86 15.11 11.54 8.49
N GLY A 87 14.79 10.88 9.61
CA GLY A 87 15.77 10.44 10.60
C GLY A 87 16.27 11.53 11.54
N TYR A 88 15.41 12.50 11.86
CA TYR A 88 15.66 13.48 12.90
C TYR A 88 14.76 13.24 14.10
N ASP A 89 15.32 13.45 15.29
CA ASP A 89 14.56 13.56 16.53
C ASP A 89 13.78 14.89 16.55
N SER A 90 12.71 14.94 17.35
CA SER A 90 11.83 16.10 17.47
C SER A 90 12.52 17.40 17.92
N ASP A 91 13.68 17.32 18.58
CA ASP A 91 14.45 18.48 19.07
C ASP A 91 15.59 18.91 18.12
N HIS A 92 15.78 18.22 17.00
CA HIS A 92 16.75 18.61 15.99
C HIS A 92 16.32 19.90 15.27
N GLU A 93 17.27 20.76 14.90
CA GLU A 93 17.01 22.07 14.27
C GLU A 93 16.13 21.95 13.01
N MET A 94 16.39 20.95 12.16
CA MET A 94 15.60 20.66 10.95
C MET A 94 14.17 20.19 11.22
N SER A 95 13.81 19.88 12.47
CA SER A 95 12.47 19.41 12.85
C SER A 95 11.53 20.55 13.20
N GLU A 96 12.03 21.77 13.39
CA GLU A 96 11.24 22.93 13.79
C GLU A 96 10.05 23.16 12.85
N GLY A 97 8.83 23.21 13.42
CA GLY A 97 7.59 23.45 12.67
C GLY A 97 6.99 22.23 11.95
N GLU A 98 7.65 21.06 12.00
CA GLU A 98 7.20 19.84 11.30
C GLU A 98 6.84 18.67 12.24
N VAL A 99 7.24 18.75 13.52
CA VAL A 99 6.93 17.73 14.56
C VAL A 99 5.43 17.52 14.68
N GLY A 100 4.97 16.27 14.48
CA GLY A 100 3.57 15.87 14.65
C GLY A 100 2.57 16.46 13.64
N LYS A 101 3.02 17.21 12.63
CA LYS A 101 2.14 18.00 11.74
C LYS A 101 1.43 17.16 10.69
N VAL A 102 2.16 16.25 10.04
CA VAL A 102 1.67 15.41 8.93
C VAL A 102 1.59 13.92 9.30
N GLY A 103 1.85 13.61 10.57
CA GLY A 103 1.91 12.25 11.08
C GLY A 103 2.25 12.24 12.57
N VAL A 104 2.42 11.05 13.14
CA VAL A 104 2.87 10.89 14.53
C VAL A 104 4.38 11.07 14.63
N ALA A 105 4.83 11.79 15.66
CA ALA A 105 6.25 11.92 16.00
C ALA A 105 6.74 10.69 16.80
N ILE A 106 7.84 10.07 16.40
CA ILE A 106 8.43 8.90 17.06
C ILE A 106 9.95 9.06 17.12
N ASP A 107 10.46 9.39 18.31
CA ASP A 107 11.90 9.56 18.54
C ASP A 107 12.49 8.30 19.21
N SER A 108 11.66 7.57 19.97
CA SER A 108 12.12 6.49 20.84
C SER A 108 11.15 5.33 20.96
N LEU A 109 11.60 4.25 21.61
CA LEU A 109 10.73 3.13 21.98
C LEU A 109 9.56 3.56 22.89
N LYS A 110 9.73 4.61 23.72
CA LYS A 110 8.66 5.12 24.59
C LYS A 110 7.48 5.65 23.79
N ASP A 111 7.75 6.26 22.64
CA ASP A 111 6.71 6.80 21.78
C ASP A 111 5.96 5.67 21.06
N MET A 112 6.67 4.61 20.65
CA MET A 112 6.04 3.40 20.13
C MET A 112 5.19 2.69 21.20
N GLU A 113 5.64 2.66 22.45
CA GLU A 113 4.86 2.15 23.58
C GLU A 113 3.56 2.93 23.76
N ALA A 114 3.63 4.27 23.76
CA ALA A 114 2.44 5.13 23.84
C ALA A 114 1.52 4.96 22.62
N LEU A 115 2.09 4.81 21.43
CA LEU A 115 1.34 4.67 20.17
C LEU A 115 0.48 3.41 20.15
N PHE A 116 0.97 2.31 20.73
CA PHE A 116 0.29 1.01 20.76
C PHE A 116 -0.20 0.61 22.15
N ASP A 117 -0.35 1.58 23.06
CA ASP A 117 -0.91 1.30 24.39
C ASP A 117 -2.32 0.67 24.26
N GLY A 118 -2.52 -0.42 25.00
CA GLY A 118 -3.73 -1.26 24.92
C GLY A 118 -3.94 -2.00 23.59
N ILE A 119 -2.94 -2.10 22.71
CA ILE A 119 -3.01 -2.82 21.42
C ILE A 119 -1.94 -3.92 21.41
N GLU A 120 -2.40 -5.18 21.42
CA GLU A 120 -1.51 -6.34 21.34
C GLU A 120 -1.01 -6.56 19.90
N LEU A 121 0.29 -6.39 19.68
CA LEU A 121 0.89 -6.43 18.33
C LEU A 121 0.82 -7.80 17.65
N GLU A 122 0.67 -8.88 18.41
CA GLU A 122 0.47 -10.24 17.89
C GLU A 122 -0.92 -10.44 17.27
N LYS A 123 -1.93 -9.74 17.79
CA LYS A 123 -3.35 -9.92 17.42
C LYS A 123 -3.83 -8.97 16.33
N ILE A 124 -2.99 -8.01 15.92
CA ILE A 124 -3.32 -7.02 14.90
C ILE A 124 -2.32 -7.07 13.74
N THR A 125 -2.75 -6.58 12.57
CA THR A 125 -1.85 -6.32 11.44
C THR A 125 -1.59 -4.82 11.30
N THR A 126 -0.31 -4.43 11.34
CA THR A 126 0.10 -3.02 11.29
C THR A 126 0.90 -2.73 10.02
N SER A 127 0.50 -1.70 9.28
CA SER A 127 1.30 -1.14 8.17
C SER A 127 1.98 0.14 8.64
N MET A 128 3.28 0.29 8.39
CA MET A 128 4.04 1.50 8.70
C MET A 128 4.51 2.13 7.39
N THR A 129 3.99 3.32 7.07
CA THR A 129 4.40 4.09 5.88
C THR A 129 5.69 4.82 6.17
N ILE A 130 6.77 4.05 6.18
CA ILE A 130 8.12 4.51 6.54
C ILE A 130 9.14 3.90 5.58
N ASN A 131 10.17 4.69 5.20
CA ASN A 131 11.11 4.33 4.14
C ASN A 131 12.56 4.41 4.60
N ALA A 132 13.17 5.60 4.57
CA ALA A 132 14.60 5.72 4.89
C ALA A 132 14.97 5.25 6.31
N THR A 133 14.06 5.46 7.28
CA THR A 133 14.18 4.99 8.67
C THR A 133 13.46 3.67 8.94
N ALA A 134 12.99 2.94 7.91
CA ALA A 134 12.13 1.77 8.09
C ALA A 134 12.74 0.66 8.96
N SER A 135 14.06 0.46 8.88
CA SER A 135 14.77 -0.48 9.75
C SER A 135 14.66 -0.11 11.23
N ILE A 136 14.75 1.19 11.56
CA ILE A 136 14.69 1.70 12.93
C ILE A 136 13.29 1.51 13.51
N LEU A 137 12.26 1.95 12.78
CA LEU A 137 10.87 1.83 13.26
C LEU A 137 10.42 0.37 13.33
N LEU A 138 10.88 -0.50 12.42
CA LEU A 138 10.65 -1.94 12.53
C LEU A 138 11.35 -2.53 13.76
N ALA A 139 12.59 -2.11 14.06
CA ALA A 139 13.29 -2.57 15.25
C ALA A 139 12.56 -2.14 16.54
N MET A 140 12.04 -0.91 16.61
CA MET A 140 11.24 -0.45 17.74
C MET A 140 9.92 -1.24 17.87
N TYR A 141 9.23 -1.50 16.75
CA TYR A 141 8.02 -2.33 16.73
C TYR A 141 8.28 -3.75 17.26
N ILE A 142 9.38 -4.37 16.83
CA ILE A 142 9.79 -5.70 17.31
C ILE A 142 10.18 -5.66 18.80
N ALA A 143 10.88 -4.62 19.24
CA ALA A 143 11.23 -4.44 20.65
C ALA A 143 9.98 -4.33 21.54
N LEU A 144 8.97 -3.58 21.09
CA LEU A 144 7.68 -3.51 21.76
C LEU A 144 6.95 -4.86 21.77
N ALA A 145 6.93 -5.57 20.64
CA ALA A 145 6.33 -6.91 20.58
C ALA A 145 7.00 -7.88 21.58
N LYS A 146 8.34 -7.85 21.68
CA LYS A 146 9.08 -8.61 22.71
C LYS A 146 8.68 -8.20 24.13
N LYS A 147 8.55 -6.90 24.39
CA LYS A 147 8.12 -6.37 25.71
C LYS A 147 6.69 -6.83 26.07
N GLN A 148 5.80 -6.96 25.09
CA GLN A 148 4.45 -7.51 25.26
C GLN A 148 4.44 -9.05 25.41
N GLY A 149 5.57 -9.73 25.23
CA GLY A 149 5.66 -11.20 25.29
C GLY A 149 5.17 -11.93 24.03
N ALA A 150 5.08 -11.24 22.89
CA ALA A 150 4.59 -11.81 21.64
C ALA A 150 5.57 -12.83 21.01
N ASP A 151 5.02 -13.85 20.35
CA ASP A 151 5.80 -14.68 19.42
C ASP A 151 6.04 -13.88 18.12
N LEU A 152 7.30 -13.53 17.86
CA LEU A 152 7.70 -12.78 16.66
C LEU A 152 7.38 -13.51 15.35
N LYS A 153 7.18 -14.84 15.39
CA LYS A 153 6.73 -15.59 14.22
C LYS A 153 5.25 -15.39 13.92
N GLN A 154 4.47 -14.86 14.87
CA GLN A 154 3.06 -14.55 14.71
C GLN A 154 2.79 -13.10 14.32
N ILE A 155 3.65 -12.15 14.71
CA ILE A 155 3.42 -10.74 14.38
C ILE A 155 3.36 -10.53 12.86
N SER A 156 2.39 -9.72 12.43
CA SER A 156 2.12 -9.50 11.02
C SER A 156 1.98 -8.02 10.71
N GLY A 157 2.43 -7.62 9.53
CA GLY A 157 2.45 -6.22 9.18
C GLY A 157 3.21 -5.95 7.90
N THR A 158 3.43 -4.68 7.63
CA THR A 158 4.15 -4.20 6.46
C THR A 158 4.96 -2.96 6.85
N ILE A 159 6.20 -2.87 6.36
CA ILE A 159 6.89 -1.56 6.24
C ILE A 159 6.94 -1.18 4.77
N GLN A 160 6.81 0.11 4.46
CA GLN A 160 6.82 0.55 3.06
C GLN A 160 8.19 0.29 2.41
N ASN A 161 9.27 0.74 3.04
CA ASN A 161 10.66 0.33 2.75
C ASN A 161 11.06 0.35 1.26
N ASP A 162 10.43 1.21 0.45
CA ASP A 162 10.72 1.38 -0.98
C ASP A 162 11.49 2.68 -1.14
N ILE A 163 12.82 2.61 -1.12
CA ILE A 163 13.67 3.79 -1.29
C ILE A 163 13.74 4.27 -2.75
N LEU A 164 13.52 3.43 -3.76
CA LEU A 164 13.73 3.82 -5.15
C LEU A 164 12.71 4.87 -5.59
N LYS A 165 11.45 4.73 -5.14
CA LYS A 165 10.43 5.76 -5.35
C LYS A 165 10.64 7.03 -4.51
N GLU A 166 11.46 6.99 -3.45
CA GLU A 166 11.83 8.22 -2.71
C GLU A 166 12.62 9.17 -3.61
N TYR A 167 13.62 8.66 -4.33
CA TYR A 167 14.42 9.48 -5.23
C TYR A 167 13.62 9.99 -6.44
N ALA A 168 12.65 9.21 -6.90
CA ALA A 168 11.91 9.53 -8.12
C ALA A 168 10.68 10.43 -7.90
N ALA A 169 10.00 10.34 -6.74
CA ALA A 169 8.68 10.96 -6.58
C ALA A 169 8.36 11.50 -5.18
N ARG A 170 8.89 10.91 -4.09
CA ARG A 170 8.42 11.23 -2.72
C ARG A 170 9.37 12.10 -1.89
N GLY A 171 10.68 11.99 -2.08
CA GLY A 171 11.68 12.91 -1.51
C GLY A 171 12.13 12.66 -0.06
N THR A 172 11.72 11.58 0.61
CA THR A 172 12.10 11.29 2.02
C THR A 172 13.24 10.27 2.13
N TYR A 173 14.35 10.52 1.43
CA TYR A 173 15.57 9.70 1.53
C TYR A 173 16.62 10.34 2.45
N ILE A 174 17.51 9.52 3.03
CA ILE A 174 18.62 9.97 3.89
C ILE A 174 19.96 9.64 3.24
N TYR A 175 20.16 8.36 2.90
CA TYR A 175 21.43 7.86 2.37
C TYR A 175 21.44 7.88 0.84
N PRO A 176 22.61 7.74 0.18
CA PRO A 176 22.69 7.50 -1.25
C PRO A 176 22.06 6.16 -1.68
N PRO A 177 21.75 5.96 -2.98
CA PRO A 177 21.03 4.76 -3.45
C PRO A 177 21.64 3.41 -3.05
N LYS A 178 22.97 3.25 -3.16
CA LYS A 178 23.66 1.97 -2.86
C LYS A 178 23.50 1.53 -1.40
N PRO A 179 23.86 2.33 -0.38
CA PRO A 179 23.65 1.95 1.02
C PRO A 179 22.16 1.77 1.37
N SER A 180 21.25 2.55 0.80
CA SER A 180 19.82 2.33 1.03
C SER A 180 19.32 0.98 0.49
N MET A 181 19.77 0.56 -0.70
CA MET A 181 19.45 -0.76 -1.25
C MET A 181 19.97 -1.89 -0.37
N ARG A 182 21.15 -1.71 0.25
CA ARG A 182 21.70 -2.67 1.22
C ARG A 182 20.81 -2.80 2.45
N ILE A 183 20.33 -1.70 3.03
CA ILE A 183 19.42 -1.74 4.20
C ILE A 183 18.15 -2.56 3.87
N ILE A 184 17.61 -2.39 2.67
CA ILE A 184 16.43 -3.13 2.22
C ILE A 184 16.69 -4.64 2.16
N THR A 185 17.82 -5.07 1.60
CA THR A 185 18.16 -6.50 1.53
C THR A 185 18.60 -7.08 2.88
N ASP A 186 19.11 -6.26 3.81
CA ASP A 186 19.33 -6.62 5.22
C ASP A 186 18.01 -6.89 5.95
N ILE A 187 16.99 -6.05 5.72
CA ILE A 187 15.63 -6.26 6.25
C ILE A 187 15.00 -7.55 5.69
N PHE A 188 15.15 -7.81 4.38
CA PHE A 188 14.62 -9.03 3.74
C PHE A 188 15.18 -10.28 4.40
N GLU A 189 16.49 -10.30 4.60
CA GLU A 189 17.18 -11.40 5.25
C GLU A 189 16.70 -11.58 6.69
N TYR A 190 16.71 -10.51 7.50
CA TYR A 190 16.32 -10.57 8.91
C TYR A 190 14.88 -11.08 9.08
N CYS A 191 13.93 -10.49 8.37
CA CYS A 191 12.52 -10.86 8.49
C CYS A 191 12.25 -12.29 7.99
N SER A 192 13.01 -12.79 7.00
CA SER A 192 12.84 -14.18 6.53
C SER A 192 13.11 -15.22 7.62
N LYS A 193 13.93 -14.87 8.63
CA LYS A 193 14.33 -15.76 9.74
C LYS A 193 13.52 -15.48 11.01
N GLU A 194 13.43 -14.21 11.40
CA GLU A 194 12.94 -13.81 12.72
C GLU A 194 11.46 -13.40 12.73
N VAL A 195 10.98 -12.78 11.63
CA VAL A 195 9.62 -12.23 11.54
C VAL A 195 8.93 -12.68 10.24
N PRO A 196 8.78 -14.01 10.03
CA PRO A 196 8.45 -14.59 8.73
C PRO A 196 7.06 -14.25 8.22
N LYS A 197 6.19 -13.59 9.00
CA LYS A 197 4.86 -13.11 8.59
C LYS A 197 4.85 -11.64 8.15
N TRP A 198 5.95 -10.91 8.30
CA TRP A 198 6.07 -9.51 7.92
C TRP A 198 6.23 -9.34 6.40
N ASN A 199 5.50 -8.40 5.81
CA ASN A 199 5.76 -7.97 4.44
C ASN A 199 6.89 -6.93 4.47
N THR A 200 8.03 -7.27 3.89
CA THR A 200 9.29 -6.57 4.10
C THR A 200 9.44 -5.29 3.28
N ILE A 201 8.56 -5.11 2.30
CA ILE A 201 8.48 -3.94 1.43
C ILE A 201 7.09 -3.83 0.83
N SER A 202 6.68 -2.60 0.54
CA SER A 202 5.54 -2.27 -0.29
C SER A 202 6.01 -1.47 -1.50
N ILE A 203 6.28 -2.16 -2.60
CA ILE A 203 6.83 -1.59 -3.84
C ILE A 203 5.76 -0.69 -4.46
N SER A 204 6.02 0.61 -4.51
CA SER A 204 4.99 1.63 -4.52
C SER A 204 4.92 2.42 -5.83
N GLY A 205 3.79 2.29 -6.54
CA GLY A 205 3.38 3.17 -7.63
C GLY A 205 2.53 4.35 -7.19
N TYR A 206 1.91 4.31 -6.00
CA TYR A 206 1.02 5.38 -5.52
C TYR A 206 1.62 6.78 -5.67
N HIS A 207 2.80 6.99 -5.07
CA HIS A 207 3.51 8.27 -5.07
C HIS A 207 3.94 8.71 -6.48
N ILE A 208 4.31 7.74 -7.34
CA ILE A 208 4.68 8.00 -8.73
C ILE A 208 3.46 8.50 -9.52
N ARG A 209 2.27 7.94 -9.27
CA ARG A 209 1.00 8.40 -9.86
C ARG A 209 0.59 9.77 -9.34
N GLU A 210 0.67 9.99 -8.02
CA GLU A 210 0.37 11.28 -7.40
C GLU A 210 1.32 12.40 -7.84
N ALA A 211 2.57 12.07 -8.21
CA ALA A 211 3.52 12.99 -8.82
C ALA A 211 3.24 13.31 -10.30
N GLY A 212 2.19 12.75 -10.90
CA GLY A 212 1.70 13.10 -12.23
C GLY A 212 1.99 12.08 -13.34
N SER A 213 2.43 10.87 -13.02
CA SER A 213 2.63 9.82 -14.03
C SER A 213 1.32 9.27 -14.62
N THR A 214 1.39 8.69 -15.82
CA THR A 214 0.27 7.93 -16.41
C THR A 214 0.11 6.54 -15.75
N ALA A 215 -1.00 5.84 -15.97
CA ALA A 215 -1.20 4.49 -15.43
C ALA A 215 -0.14 3.50 -15.96
N VAL A 216 0.26 3.66 -17.23
CA VAL A 216 1.34 2.88 -17.85
C VAL A 216 2.69 3.18 -17.20
N GLN A 217 3.00 4.46 -16.93
CA GLN A 217 4.25 4.86 -16.27
C GLN A 217 4.30 4.38 -14.82
N GLU A 218 3.23 4.54 -14.05
CA GLU A 218 3.10 4.00 -12.69
C GLU A 218 3.46 2.52 -12.68
N LEU A 219 2.82 1.73 -13.56
CA LEU A 219 3.06 0.29 -13.66
C LEU A 219 4.50 -0.03 -14.04
N ALA A 220 5.02 0.61 -15.09
CA ALA A 220 6.36 0.35 -15.61
C ALA A 220 7.45 0.65 -14.58
N PHE A 221 7.38 1.82 -13.95
CA PHE A 221 8.38 2.25 -12.96
C PHE A 221 8.30 1.41 -11.68
N THR A 222 7.09 1.10 -11.21
CA THR A 222 6.92 0.26 -10.01
C THR A 222 7.45 -1.16 -10.21
N LEU A 223 7.14 -1.79 -11.35
CA LEU A 223 7.63 -3.14 -11.65
C LEU A 223 9.14 -3.16 -11.94
N ALA A 224 9.68 -2.07 -12.51
CA ALA A 224 11.12 -1.91 -12.68
C ALA A 224 11.84 -1.80 -11.33
N ASN A 225 11.31 -1.02 -10.38
CA ASN A 225 11.82 -0.97 -9.01
C ASN A 225 11.74 -2.35 -8.35
N GLY A 226 10.61 -3.05 -8.46
CA GLY A 226 10.46 -4.42 -7.97
C GLY A 226 11.50 -5.38 -8.53
N LYS A 227 11.77 -5.31 -9.84
CA LYS A 227 12.82 -6.10 -10.49
C LYS A 227 14.22 -5.75 -9.96
N ALA A 228 14.50 -4.47 -9.68
CA ALA A 228 15.77 -4.05 -9.08
C ALA A 228 15.94 -4.62 -7.66
N TYR A 229 14.88 -4.62 -6.84
CA TYR A 229 14.90 -5.25 -5.51
C TYR A 229 15.13 -6.76 -5.57
N LEU A 230 14.46 -7.47 -6.49
CA LEU A 230 14.68 -8.90 -6.70
C LEU A 230 16.15 -9.18 -7.03
N LYS A 231 16.74 -8.41 -7.97
CA LYS A 231 18.14 -8.58 -8.37
C LYS A 231 19.11 -8.30 -7.23
N ALA A 232 18.92 -7.21 -6.49
CA ALA A 232 19.78 -6.88 -5.35
C ALA A 232 19.74 -7.96 -4.26
N ALA A 233 18.56 -8.54 -4.00
CA ALA A 233 18.41 -9.64 -3.05
C ALA A 233 19.08 -10.95 -3.54
N LEU A 234 18.95 -11.26 -4.84
CA LEU A 234 19.63 -12.40 -5.47
C LEU A 234 21.15 -12.25 -5.47
N GLU A 235 21.67 -11.05 -5.75
CA GLU A 235 23.11 -10.73 -5.69
C GLU A 235 23.67 -10.90 -4.28
N LYS A 236 22.85 -10.64 -3.24
CA LYS A 236 23.18 -10.92 -1.84
C LYS A 236 23.10 -12.42 -1.49
N GLY A 237 22.57 -13.26 -2.37
CA GLY A 237 22.42 -14.71 -2.17
C GLY A 237 21.12 -15.13 -1.47
N LEU A 238 20.10 -14.27 -1.42
CA LEU A 238 18.80 -14.62 -0.85
C LEU A 238 17.98 -15.49 -1.82
N ASP A 239 17.28 -16.51 -1.29
CA ASP A 239 16.40 -17.36 -2.09
C ASP A 239 15.09 -16.65 -2.45
N ILE A 240 14.86 -16.45 -3.75
CA ILE A 240 13.65 -15.83 -4.31
C ILE A 240 12.37 -16.53 -3.86
N ASN A 241 12.40 -17.85 -3.66
CA ASN A 241 11.24 -18.61 -3.19
C ASN A 241 10.95 -18.41 -1.70
N VAL A 242 11.84 -17.73 -0.97
CA VAL A 242 11.64 -17.35 0.44
C VAL A 242 11.24 -15.89 0.53
N PHE A 243 12.10 -14.96 0.11
CA PHE A 243 11.86 -13.54 0.36
C PHE A 243 10.75 -12.96 -0.52
N ALA A 244 10.58 -13.44 -1.77
CA ALA A 244 9.57 -12.88 -2.68
C ALA A 244 8.13 -13.12 -2.18
N LYS A 245 7.92 -14.18 -1.38
CA LYS A 245 6.64 -14.46 -0.69
C LYS A 245 6.22 -13.36 0.28
N ARG A 246 7.09 -12.40 0.61
CA ARG A 246 6.84 -11.28 1.52
C ARG A 246 6.95 -9.91 0.85
N LEU A 247 7.17 -9.87 -0.47
CA LEU A 247 7.03 -8.63 -1.22
C LEU A 247 5.55 -8.30 -1.40
N SER A 248 5.21 -7.04 -1.19
CA SER A 248 3.90 -6.49 -1.48
C SER A 248 4.06 -5.25 -2.35
N PHE A 249 2.95 -4.77 -2.90
CA PHE A 249 2.89 -3.60 -3.76
C PHE A 249 1.90 -2.57 -3.23
N PHE A 250 2.01 -1.35 -3.73
CA PHE A 250 1.08 -0.29 -3.38
C PHE A 250 0.80 0.60 -4.59
N PHE A 251 -0.45 0.63 -5.05
CA PHE A 251 -0.85 1.39 -6.22
C PHE A 251 -1.89 2.47 -5.90
N ASN A 252 -1.92 3.48 -6.76
CA ASN A 252 -3.00 4.45 -6.81
C ASN A 252 -4.24 3.84 -7.50
N CYS A 253 -5.43 4.34 -7.18
CA CYS A 253 -6.60 4.18 -8.04
C CYS A 253 -7.13 5.55 -8.43
N HIS A 254 -6.88 5.93 -9.68
CA HIS A 254 -7.20 7.24 -10.24
C HIS A 254 -8.63 7.29 -10.83
N ASN A 255 -9.02 8.43 -11.38
CA ASN A 255 -10.37 8.67 -11.91
C ASN A 255 -10.80 7.78 -13.09
N ASN A 256 -9.87 7.24 -13.88
CA ASN A 256 -10.23 6.48 -15.09
C ASN A 256 -10.57 5.02 -14.75
N PHE A 257 -11.82 4.80 -14.36
CA PHE A 257 -12.35 3.56 -13.81
C PHE A 257 -11.84 2.27 -14.48
N PHE A 258 -12.07 2.10 -15.79
CA PHE A 258 -11.68 0.88 -16.51
C PHE A 258 -10.17 0.75 -16.72
N GLU A 259 -9.46 1.87 -16.89
CA GLU A 259 -8.00 1.88 -17.03
C GLU A 259 -7.34 1.38 -15.74
N GLU A 260 -7.84 1.79 -14.57
CA GLU A 260 -7.32 1.35 -13.28
C GLU A 260 -7.59 -0.15 -13.04
N ILE A 261 -8.80 -0.65 -13.36
CA ILE A 261 -9.09 -2.10 -13.32
C ILE A 261 -8.13 -2.88 -14.21
N ALA A 262 -7.93 -2.43 -15.45
CA ALA A 262 -7.00 -3.06 -16.38
C ALA A 262 -5.55 -3.02 -15.88
N LYS A 263 -5.12 -1.90 -15.28
CA LYS A 263 -3.79 -1.72 -14.69
C LYS A 263 -3.50 -2.78 -13.63
N PHE A 264 -4.41 -3.00 -12.69
CA PHE A 264 -4.21 -3.98 -11.61
C PHE A 264 -4.10 -5.42 -12.13
N ARG A 265 -4.92 -5.77 -13.12
CA ARG A 265 -4.89 -7.10 -13.78
C ARG A 265 -3.59 -7.30 -14.56
N ALA A 266 -3.17 -6.27 -15.31
CA ALA A 266 -1.91 -6.27 -16.03
C ALA A 266 -0.69 -6.39 -15.09
N ALA A 267 -0.72 -5.69 -13.95
CA ALA A 267 0.34 -5.73 -12.93
C ALA A 267 0.61 -7.16 -12.47
N ARG A 268 -0.42 -7.90 -12.07
CA ARG A 268 -0.30 -9.29 -11.61
C ARG A 268 0.34 -10.18 -12.68
N ARG A 269 -0.17 -10.11 -13.92
CA ARG A 269 0.34 -10.90 -15.03
C ARG A 269 1.80 -10.60 -15.32
N MET A 270 2.18 -9.32 -15.35
CA MET A 270 3.55 -8.91 -15.64
C MET A 270 4.50 -9.34 -14.51
N TRP A 271 4.12 -9.12 -13.26
CA TRP A 271 4.93 -9.52 -12.10
C TRP A 271 5.18 -11.02 -12.05
N ALA A 272 4.14 -11.83 -12.25
CA ALA A 272 4.28 -13.29 -12.25
C ALA A 272 5.32 -13.76 -13.27
N ASN A 273 5.29 -13.18 -14.48
CA ASN A 273 6.27 -13.46 -15.52
C ASN A 273 7.68 -12.94 -15.17
N ILE A 274 7.80 -11.75 -14.56
CA ILE A 274 9.10 -11.20 -14.10
C ILE A 274 9.75 -12.14 -13.07
N THR A 275 9.01 -12.54 -12.04
CA THR A 275 9.52 -13.43 -10.99
C THR A 275 9.87 -14.81 -11.53
N LYS A 276 9.03 -15.37 -12.43
CA LYS A 276 9.31 -16.65 -13.08
C LYS A 276 10.56 -16.58 -13.94
N GLY A 277 10.75 -15.50 -14.70
CA GLY A 277 11.95 -15.27 -15.51
C GLY A 277 13.22 -15.06 -14.68
N LEU A 278 13.10 -14.76 -13.38
CA LEU A 278 14.21 -14.66 -12.43
C LEU A 278 14.40 -15.95 -11.60
N GLY A 279 13.69 -17.03 -11.93
CA GLY A 279 13.89 -18.35 -11.32
C GLY A 279 12.96 -18.69 -10.15
N ALA A 280 11.93 -17.88 -9.86
CA ALA A 280 10.93 -18.25 -8.86
C ALA A 280 10.12 -19.47 -9.34
N THR A 281 10.05 -20.51 -8.50
CA THR A 281 9.31 -21.76 -8.75
C THR A 281 8.10 -21.90 -7.84
N ASP A 282 8.10 -21.26 -6.67
CA ASP A 282 6.97 -21.22 -5.76
C ASP A 282 5.90 -20.21 -6.23
N GLU A 283 4.65 -20.64 -6.35
CA GLU A 283 3.55 -19.80 -6.81
C GLU A 283 3.37 -18.55 -5.94
N LYS A 284 3.57 -18.65 -4.62
CA LYS A 284 3.42 -17.49 -3.70
C LYS A 284 4.52 -16.45 -3.91
N ALA A 285 5.69 -16.85 -4.37
CA ALA A 285 6.77 -15.94 -4.75
C ALA A 285 6.46 -15.19 -6.06
N GLN A 286 5.52 -15.70 -6.86
CA GLN A 286 5.08 -15.11 -8.13
C GLN A 286 3.81 -14.26 -8.02
N MET A 287 3.12 -14.29 -6.88
CA MET A 287 1.91 -13.51 -6.65
C MET A 287 2.22 -12.05 -6.38
N LEU A 288 1.55 -11.15 -7.12
CA LEU A 288 1.53 -9.73 -6.78
C LEU A 288 0.37 -9.46 -5.83
N ARG A 289 0.69 -9.24 -4.54
CA ARG A 289 -0.25 -8.75 -3.52
C ARG A 289 -0.10 -7.25 -3.38
N PHE A 290 -1.20 -6.50 -3.39
CA PHE A 290 -1.11 -5.05 -3.34
C PHE A 290 -2.14 -4.38 -2.42
N HIS A 291 -1.69 -3.28 -1.83
CA HIS A 291 -2.53 -2.24 -1.27
C HIS A 291 -2.95 -1.27 -2.38
N THR A 292 -4.11 -0.66 -2.22
CA THR A 292 -4.58 0.43 -3.07
C THR A 292 -5.00 1.61 -2.22
N GLN A 293 -4.68 2.81 -2.69
CA GLN A 293 -5.21 4.06 -2.16
C GLN A 293 -5.87 4.84 -3.28
N THR A 294 -7.05 5.38 -3.01
CA THR A 294 -7.77 6.30 -3.90
C THR A 294 -6.93 7.56 -4.16
N GLY A 295 -6.94 8.12 -5.37
CA GLY A 295 -6.03 9.21 -5.74
C GLY A 295 -6.29 10.52 -5.01
N GLY A 296 -5.36 10.94 -4.14
CA GLY A 296 -5.48 12.20 -3.38
C GLY A 296 -5.43 13.43 -4.28
N SER A 297 -4.52 13.43 -5.25
CA SER A 297 -4.35 14.46 -6.29
C SER A 297 -5.60 14.72 -7.15
N THR A 298 -6.58 13.81 -7.10
CA THR A 298 -7.85 13.94 -7.84
C THR A 298 -8.96 14.66 -7.06
N LEU A 299 -8.75 14.89 -5.77
CA LEU A 299 -9.76 15.43 -4.86
C LEU A 299 -9.63 16.96 -4.77
N THR A 300 -10.78 17.63 -4.60
CA THR A 300 -10.86 19.10 -4.70
C THR A 300 -11.17 19.74 -3.36
N ALA A 301 -10.54 20.88 -3.08
CA ALA A 301 -10.86 21.71 -1.91
C ALA A 301 -12.24 22.38 -2.05
N GLN A 302 -12.61 22.75 -3.28
CA GLN A 302 -13.92 23.29 -3.61
C GLN A 302 -14.94 22.15 -3.75
N GLN A 303 -16.15 22.38 -3.20
CA GLN A 303 -17.23 21.40 -3.17
C GLN A 303 -16.76 20.01 -2.67
N PRO A 304 -16.18 19.93 -1.45
CA PRO A 304 -15.48 18.74 -0.97
C PRO A 304 -16.37 17.50 -0.89
N LEU A 305 -17.69 17.65 -0.74
CA LEU A 305 -18.62 16.51 -0.76
C LEU A 305 -18.63 15.75 -2.09
N ASN A 306 -18.26 16.38 -3.21
CA ASN A 306 -18.09 15.68 -4.49
C ASN A 306 -16.94 14.65 -4.43
N ASN A 307 -15.99 14.80 -3.50
CA ASN A 307 -14.93 13.82 -3.28
C ASN A 307 -15.48 12.47 -2.80
N VAL A 308 -16.61 12.44 -2.10
CA VAL A 308 -17.27 11.18 -1.72
C VAL A 308 -17.62 10.35 -2.96
N ILE A 309 -18.14 11.00 -4.00
CA ILE A 309 -18.51 10.35 -5.27
C ILE A 309 -17.25 9.90 -6.02
N ARG A 310 -16.20 10.73 -6.05
CA ARG A 310 -14.91 10.38 -6.67
C ARG A 310 -14.29 9.15 -6.01
N VAL A 311 -14.14 9.19 -4.68
CA VAL A 311 -13.58 8.10 -3.88
C VAL A 311 -14.41 6.82 -4.00
N THR A 312 -15.75 6.91 -4.11
CA THR A 312 -16.62 5.74 -4.33
C THR A 312 -16.29 5.03 -5.64
N ASN A 313 -16.13 5.76 -6.74
CA ASN A 313 -15.77 5.18 -8.04
C ASN A 313 -14.37 4.57 -8.03
N GLN A 314 -13.40 5.25 -7.41
CA GLN A 314 -12.02 4.77 -7.29
C GLN A 314 -11.95 3.51 -6.41
N ALA A 315 -12.66 3.49 -5.27
CA ALA A 315 -12.76 2.33 -4.39
C ALA A 315 -13.37 1.13 -5.13
N MET A 316 -14.45 1.36 -5.90
CA MET A 316 -15.07 0.32 -6.72
C MET A 316 -14.10 -0.24 -7.77
N ALA A 317 -13.35 0.62 -8.48
CA ALA A 317 -12.34 0.17 -9.44
C ALA A 317 -11.20 -0.63 -8.76
N ALA A 318 -10.77 -0.23 -7.56
CA ALA A 318 -9.77 -0.96 -6.79
C ALA A 318 -10.24 -2.37 -6.39
N VAL A 319 -11.51 -2.49 -5.98
CA VAL A 319 -12.16 -3.75 -5.64
C VAL A 319 -12.31 -4.64 -6.88
N LEU A 320 -12.89 -4.14 -7.97
CA LEU A 320 -13.01 -4.90 -9.23
C LEU A 320 -11.63 -5.28 -9.80
N GLY A 321 -10.61 -4.47 -9.51
CA GLY A 321 -9.21 -4.74 -9.81
C GLY A 321 -8.57 -5.84 -8.97
N GLY A 322 -9.18 -6.29 -7.88
CA GLY A 322 -8.70 -7.38 -7.03
C GLY A 322 -7.64 -6.98 -6.01
N THR A 323 -7.74 -5.80 -5.39
CA THR A 323 -6.85 -5.34 -4.30
C THR A 323 -6.92 -6.20 -3.01
N GLN A 324 -5.82 -6.30 -2.25
CA GLN A 324 -5.80 -7.06 -0.98
C GLN A 324 -6.08 -6.17 0.23
N SER A 325 -5.84 -4.87 0.12
CA SER A 325 -6.17 -3.90 1.16
C SER A 325 -6.42 -2.55 0.54
N LEU A 326 -7.34 -1.76 1.10
CA LEU A 326 -7.78 -0.51 0.50
C LEU A 326 -7.81 0.61 1.55
N HIS A 327 -7.24 1.74 1.15
CA HIS A 327 -7.42 3.03 1.78
C HIS A 327 -8.34 3.89 0.90
N THR A 328 -9.36 4.45 1.54
CA THR A 328 -10.24 5.47 0.95
C THR A 328 -9.97 6.79 1.63
N ASN A 329 -9.68 7.82 0.84
CA ASN A 329 -9.38 9.16 1.34
C ASN A 329 -10.63 9.81 1.94
N GLY A 330 -10.42 10.78 2.84
CA GLY A 330 -11.47 11.63 3.37
C GLY A 330 -12.01 12.59 2.31
N TYR A 331 -13.24 13.09 2.48
CA TYR A 331 -13.74 14.14 1.60
C TYR A 331 -13.00 15.48 1.77
N ASP A 332 -12.25 15.63 2.86
CA ASP A 332 -11.45 16.78 3.27
C ASP A 332 -9.96 16.68 2.87
N GLU A 333 -9.57 15.69 2.06
CA GLU A 333 -8.18 15.40 1.65
C GLU A 333 -7.40 16.62 1.16
N ALA A 334 -8.03 17.48 0.35
CA ALA A 334 -7.38 18.65 -0.24
C ALA A 334 -7.24 19.85 0.73
N LEU A 335 -7.65 19.69 2.00
CA LEU A 335 -7.69 20.76 3.01
C LEU A 335 -6.81 20.43 4.21
N SER A 336 -6.92 19.21 4.74
CA SER A 336 -6.25 18.81 5.97
C SER A 336 -6.15 17.29 6.08
N LEU A 337 -5.48 16.82 7.13
CA LEU A 337 -5.67 15.44 7.60
C LEU A 337 -7.15 15.18 7.93
N PRO A 338 -7.61 13.93 7.80
CA PRO A 338 -9.04 13.62 7.85
C PRO A 338 -9.61 13.76 9.26
N THR A 339 -10.72 14.51 9.34
CA THR A 339 -11.56 14.56 10.54
C THR A 339 -12.19 13.19 10.87
N GLU A 340 -12.82 13.06 12.04
CA GLU A 340 -13.56 11.82 12.37
C GLU A 340 -14.72 11.55 11.42
N ALA A 341 -15.44 12.60 11.02
CA ALA A 341 -16.55 12.51 10.09
C ALA A 341 -16.09 12.05 8.70
N ALA A 342 -15.01 12.65 8.18
CA ALA A 342 -14.45 12.26 6.89
C ALA A 342 -13.91 10.84 6.87
N ALA A 343 -13.14 10.44 7.89
CA ALA A 343 -12.64 9.08 8.00
C ALA A 343 -13.77 8.04 8.14
N LYS A 344 -14.86 8.39 8.86
CA LYS A 344 -16.04 7.54 8.97
C LYS A 344 -16.72 7.33 7.62
N ILE A 345 -16.94 8.40 6.85
CA ILE A 345 -17.52 8.30 5.51
C ILE A 345 -16.62 7.46 4.60
N ALA A 346 -15.32 7.69 4.62
CA ALA A 346 -14.37 6.91 3.84
C ALA A 346 -14.45 5.40 4.15
N LEU A 347 -14.45 5.02 5.44
CA LEU A 347 -14.63 3.62 5.84
C LEU A 347 -16.01 3.07 5.41
N ARG A 348 -17.07 3.86 5.54
CA ARG A 348 -18.42 3.47 5.09
C ARG A 348 -18.48 3.23 3.59
N THR A 349 -17.75 4.00 2.77
CA THR A 349 -17.63 3.73 1.33
C THR A 349 -17.16 2.30 1.06
N GLN A 350 -16.13 1.83 1.77
CA GLN A 350 -15.66 0.45 1.60
C GLN A 350 -16.69 -0.57 2.09
N GLN A 351 -17.37 -0.31 3.20
CA GLN A 351 -18.36 -1.22 3.77
C GLN A 351 -19.59 -1.36 2.86
N VAL A 352 -20.09 -0.26 2.30
CA VAL A 352 -21.20 -0.29 1.34
C VAL A 352 -20.82 -1.10 0.09
N ILE A 353 -19.62 -0.90 -0.46
CA ILE A 353 -19.14 -1.71 -1.59
C ILE A 353 -19.02 -3.19 -1.20
N ALA A 354 -18.52 -3.48 0.00
CA ALA A 354 -18.31 -4.87 0.44
C ALA A 354 -19.60 -5.63 0.72
N PHE A 355 -20.62 -4.96 1.29
CA PHE A 355 -21.78 -5.63 1.86
C PHE A 355 -23.10 -5.38 1.11
N GLU A 356 -23.17 -4.35 0.26
CA GLU A 356 -24.44 -3.95 -0.39
C GLU A 356 -24.39 -4.01 -1.92
N SER A 357 -23.20 -3.94 -2.55
CA SER A 357 -23.13 -3.77 -4.02
C SER A 357 -23.04 -5.08 -4.82
N GLY A 358 -22.91 -6.25 -4.18
CA GLY A 358 -22.82 -7.57 -4.84
C GLY A 358 -21.52 -7.85 -5.60
N VAL A 359 -20.55 -6.91 -5.61
CA VAL A 359 -19.30 -7.06 -6.40
C VAL A 359 -18.34 -8.11 -5.83
N THR A 360 -18.61 -8.61 -4.63
CA THR A 360 -17.86 -9.67 -3.97
C THR A 360 -18.35 -11.07 -4.33
N ASP A 361 -19.49 -11.19 -5.01
CA ASP A 361 -20.17 -12.47 -5.25
C ASP A 361 -19.51 -13.31 -6.35
N THR A 362 -18.68 -12.68 -7.19
CA THR A 362 -17.95 -13.33 -8.27
C THR A 362 -16.51 -12.81 -8.36
N VAL A 363 -15.63 -13.64 -8.89
CA VAL A 363 -14.20 -13.35 -9.02
C VAL A 363 -13.90 -12.75 -10.38
N ASP A 364 -13.27 -11.57 -10.41
CA ASP A 364 -12.92 -10.83 -11.63
C ASP A 364 -14.13 -10.71 -12.59
N PRO A 365 -15.24 -10.08 -12.13
CA PRO A 365 -16.49 -9.89 -12.89
C PRO A 365 -16.31 -9.20 -14.24
#